data_AF-A0A914ZNJ7-F1
#
_entry.id   AF-A0A914ZNJ7-F1
#
_cell.length_a   1.000
_cell.length_b   1.000
_cell.length_c   1.000
_cell.angle_alpha   90.00
_cell.angle_beta   90.00
_cell.angle_gamma   90.00
#
_symmetry.space_group_name_H-M   'P 1'
#
loop_
_entity.id
_entity.type
_entity.pdbx_description
1 polymer ?
#
loop_
_entity_poly.entity_id
_entity_poly.type
_entity_poly.pdbx_seq_one_letter_code
_entity_poly.pdbx_strand_id
1 'polypeptide(L)'
;DSTAMPETEFRKFRQFLRELYYSFESNSSNCRQISRLAILKNRRSGSVFTYLHLENSLDKLQVSIHLSKMEYAGCNLERNLNCQKALTDAYVLGTTLHATEQGGRRKALLIATSRGSAHMRALQLDLREAVEYARRNHVDVYLLRIGEQRFEGEFFIFFF
;
A
#
# COMPACT_ATOMS: atom_id res chain seq x y z
N ASP A 1 1.10 0.15 -11.34
CA ASP A 1 0.47 -0.29 -12.60
C ASP A 1 0.33 -1.79 -12.51
N SER A 2 -0.87 -2.34 -12.39
CA SER A 2 -0.95 -3.79 -12.23
C SER A 2 -0.67 -4.53 -13.53
N THR A 3 -0.78 -3.90 -14.72
CA THR A 3 -0.34 -4.56 -15.98
C THR A 3 1.17 -4.71 -16.08
N ALA A 4 1.94 -3.83 -15.42
CA ALA A 4 3.38 -3.98 -15.29
C ALA A 4 3.81 -5.04 -14.24
N MET A 5 2.85 -5.62 -13.49
CA MET A 5 3.11 -6.69 -12.54
C MET A 5 2.52 -8.00 -13.10
N PRO A 6 3.33 -8.98 -13.51
CA PRO A 6 2.83 -10.29 -13.88
C PRO A 6 1.96 -10.88 -12.76
N GLU A 7 0.92 -11.65 -13.11
CA GLU A 7 0.03 -12.26 -12.11
C GLU A 7 0.80 -13.15 -11.12
N THR A 8 1.88 -13.78 -11.57
CA THR A 8 2.81 -14.56 -10.73
C THR A 8 3.46 -13.70 -9.65
N GLU A 9 3.92 -12.49 -9.98
CA GLU A 9 4.47 -11.52 -9.04
C GLU A 9 3.42 -10.99 -8.07
N PHE A 10 2.18 -10.79 -8.55
CA PHE A 10 1.06 -10.45 -7.67
C PHE A 10 0.79 -11.54 -6.63
N ARG A 11 0.85 -12.83 -7.01
CA ARG A 11 0.69 -13.95 -6.08
C ARG A 11 1.80 -13.98 -5.04
N LYS A 12 3.06 -13.73 -5.43
CA LYS A 12 4.20 -13.60 -4.51
C LYS A 12 4.01 -12.43 -3.55
N PHE A 13 3.59 -11.27 -4.04
CA PHE A 13 3.32 -10.10 -3.21
C PHE A 13 2.20 -10.37 -2.18
N ARG A 14 1.13 -11.03 -2.60
CA ARG A 14 0.05 -11.44 -1.68
C ARG A 14 0.57 -12.38 -0.59
N GLN A 15 1.45 -13.31 -0.93
CA GLN A 15 2.10 -14.19 0.03
C GLN A 15 3.01 -13.40 0.98
N PHE A 16 3.82 -12.47 0.46
CA PHE A 16 4.64 -11.55 1.26
C PHE A 16 3.79 -10.75 2.25
N LEU A 17 2.63 -10.22 1.86
CA LEU A 17 1.74 -9.49 2.78
C LEU A 17 1.25 -10.38 3.94
N ARG A 18 1.04 -11.68 3.70
CA ARG A 18 0.65 -12.63 4.76
C ARG A 18 1.82 -12.90 5.71
N GLU A 19 3.01 -13.10 5.17
CA GLU A 19 4.22 -13.37 5.96
C GLU A 19 4.66 -12.13 6.75
N LEU A 20 4.63 -10.96 6.12
CA LEU A 20 4.89 -9.67 6.76
C LEU A 20 3.97 -9.48 7.96
N TYR A 21 2.67 -9.75 7.78
CA TYR A 21 1.71 -9.72 8.88
C TYR A 21 2.07 -10.70 10.01
N TYR A 22 2.40 -11.95 9.68
CA TYR A 22 2.80 -12.95 10.70
C TYR A 22 4.08 -12.59 11.45
N SER A 23 5.02 -11.91 10.80
CA SER A 23 6.26 -11.45 11.42
C SER A 23 6.03 -10.37 12.50
N PHE A 24 4.93 -9.62 12.41
CA PHE A 24 4.58 -8.62 13.41
C PHE A 24 3.94 -9.23 14.67
N GLU A 25 3.28 -10.37 14.55
CA GLU A 25 2.73 -11.08 15.71
C GLU A 25 3.79 -11.91 16.46
N SER A 26 4.76 -12.50 15.76
CA SER A 26 5.75 -13.39 16.38
C SER A 26 6.79 -12.66 17.24
N ASN A 27 6.91 -11.35 17.11
CA ASN A 27 7.92 -10.53 17.80
C ASN A 27 7.37 -9.82 19.04
N SER A 28 6.45 -10.44 19.77
CA SER A 28 5.77 -9.88 20.94
C SER A 28 6.70 -9.44 22.09
N SER A 29 7.95 -9.91 22.10
CA SER A 29 8.99 -9.52 23.06
C SER A 29 9.65 -8.17 22.75
N ASN A 30 9.53 -7.65 21.52
CA ASN A 30 9.97 -6.32 21.14
C ASN A 30 8.74 -5.44 20.87
N CYS A 31 8.59 -4.35 21.60
CA CYS A 31 7.46 -3.39 21.62
C CYS A 31 7.13 -2.67 20.28
N ARG A 32 7.31 -3.31 19.11
CA ARG A 32 7.06 -2.77 17.76
C ARG A 32 5.97 -3.57 17.05
N GLN A 33 4.82 -3.74 17.70
CA GLN A 33 3.69 -4.46 17.13
C GLN A 33 2.81 -3.53 16.28
N ILE A 34 2.43 -3.97 15.08
CA ILE A 34 1.36 -3.30 14.32
C ILE A 34 0.05 -3.53 15.06
N SER A 35 -0.55 -2.45 15.57
CA SER A 35 -1.82 -2.53 16.29
C SER A 35 -3.04 -2.47 15.38
N ARG A 36 -2.91 -1.88 14.18
CA ARG A 36 -3.99 -1.73 13.20
C ARG A 36 -3.41 -1.76 11.78
N LEU A 37 -4.11 -2.40 10.85
CA LEU A 37 -3.68 -2.55 9.46
C LEU A 37 -4.87 -2.32 8.53
N ALA A 38 -4.67 -1.51 7.50
CA ALA A 38 -5.60 -1.38 6.39
C ALA A 38 -4.90 -1.71 5.08
N ILE A 39 -5.67 -2.31 4.16
CA ILE A 39 -5.15 -2.71 2.86
C ILE A 39 -6.12 -2.21 1.79
N LEU A 40 -5.65 -1.21 1.06
CA LEU A 40 -6.34 -0.60 -0.07
C LEU A 40 -5.69 -1.08 -1.37
N LYS A 41 -6.51 -1.37 -2.38
CA LYS A 41 -5.99 -1.72 -3.70
C LYS A 41 -6.94 -1.30 -4.81
N ASN A 42 -6.35 -0.83 -5.91
CA ASN A 42 -7.08 -0.45 -7.11
C ASN A 42 -7.62 -1.70 -7.84
N ARG A 43 -8.85 -1.59 -8.35
CA ARG A 43 -9.52 -2.59 -9.19
C ARG A 43 -9.36 -2.25 -10.67
N ARG A 44 -9.64 -3.24 -11.55
CA ARG A 44 -9.62 -3.12 -13.02
C ARG A 44 -10.46 -1.93 -13.51
N SER A 45 -11.58 -1.69 -12.84
CA SER A 45 -12.56 -0.63 -13.14
C SER A 45 -12.06 0.78 -12.85
N GLY A 46 -10.89 0.95 -12.22
CA GLY A 46 -10.45 2.26 -11.74
C GLY A 46 -11.19 2.72 -10.49
N SER A 47 -11.62 1.78 -9.64
CA SER A 47 -12.10 2.05 -8.29
C SER A 47 -11.11 1.52 -7.25
N VAL A 48 -11.13 2.09 -6.05
CA VAL A 48 -10.36 1.60 -4.90
C VAL A 48 -11.21 0.64 -4.10
N PHE A 49 -10.65 -0.49 -3.70
CA PHE A 49 -11.31 -1.45 -2.81
C PHE A 49 -10.50 -1.61 -1.53
N THR A 50 -11.21 -1.59 -0.40
CA THR A 50 -10.64 -1.84 0.92
C THR A 50 -10.78 -3.32 1.26
N TYR A 51 -9.66 -4.04 1.25
CA TYR A 51 -9.62 -5.45 1.62
C TYR A 51 -9.60 -5.65 3.14
N LEU A 52 -8.98 -4.71 3.87
CA LEU A 52 -8.91 -4.68 5.32
C LEU A 52 -9.07 -3.24 5.78
N HIS A 53 -9.96 -2.95 6.73
CA HIS A 53 -10.08 -1.63 7.35
C HIS A 53 -9.27 -1.58 8.64
N LEU A 54 -8.89 -0.37 9.08
CA LEU A 54 -8.14 -0.18 10.32
C LEU A 54 -8.90 -0.73 11.55
N GLU A 55 -10.22 -0.76 11.52
CA GLU A 55 -11.10 -1.27 12.60
C GLU A 55 -11.20 -2.80 12.64
N ASN A 56 -10.77 -3.49 11.58
CA ASN A 56 -10.84 -4.95 11.54
C ASN A 56 -9.90 -5.55 12.59
N SER A 57 -10.31 -6.67 13.17
CA SER A 57 -9.43 -7.47 14.02
C SER A 57 -8.17 -7.87 13.25
N LEU A 58 -7.03 -7.72 13.90
CA LEU A 58 -5.78 -8.34 13.49
C LEU A 58 -5.73 -9.78 14.00
N ASP A 59 -6.76 -10.55 13.70
CA ASP A 59 -6.72 -12.01 13.89
C ASP A 59 -6.11 -12.65 12.64
N LYS A 60 -5.17 -13.58 12.83
CA LYS A 60 -4.46 -14.27 11.73
C LYS A 60 -5.41 -14.88 10.69
N LEU A 61 -6.47 -15.53 11.14
CA LEU A 61 -7.42 -16.21 10.26
C LEU A 61 -8.22 -15.17 9.48
N GLN A 62 -8.72 -14.14 10.16
CA GLN A 62 -9.47 -13.05 9.52
C GLN A 62 -8.63 -12.31 8.47
N VAL A 63 -7.40 -11.92 8.80
CA VAL A 63 -6.48 -11.25 7.86
C VAL A 63 -6.17 -12.17 6.67
N SER A 64 -5.91 -13.46 6.90
CA SER A 64 -5.71 -14.44 5.82
C SER A 64 -6.91 -14.56 4.88
N ILE A 65 -8.14 -14.55 5.41
CA ILE A 65 -9.37 -14.61 4.62
C ILE A 65 -9.54 -13.35 3.78
N HIS A 66 -9.26 -12.17 4.33
CA HIS A 66 -9.34 -10.91 3.58
C HIS A 66 -8.31 -10.84 2.46
N LEU A 67 -7.06 -11.25 2.76
CA LEU A 67 -5.98 -11.27 1.78
C LEU A 67 -6.22 -12.29 0.67
N SER A 68 -6.79 -13.48 0.96
CA SER A 68 -7.03 -14.51 -0.06
C SER A 68 -8.03 -14.07 -1.13
N LYS A 69 -8.97 -13.18 -0.79
CA LYS A 69 -9.93 -12.57 -1.71
C LYS A 69 -9.32 -11.48 -2.61
N MET A 70 -8.05 -11.14 -2.42
CA MET A 70 -7.39 -10.12 -3.24
C MET A 70 -7.17 -10.63 -4.66
N GLU A 71 -7.81 -9.96 -5.62
CA GLU A 71 -7.78 -10.30 -7.04
C GLU A 71 -6.71 -9.51 -7.79
N TYR A 72 -6.11 -10.09 -8.83
CA TYR A 72 -5.21 -9.35 -9.72
C TYR A 72 -5.99 -8.35 -10.59
N ALA A 73 -5.68 -7.06 -10.46
CA ALA A 73 -6.48 -6.00 -11.08
C ALA A 73 -6.02 -5.57 -12.49
N GLY A 74 -4.81 -5.88 -12.95
CA GLY A 74 -4.36 -5.55 -14.31
C GLY A 74 -4.74 -4.15 -14.84
N CYS A 75 -4.71 -3.11 -14.01
CA CYS A 75 -5.09 -1.75 -14.35
C CYS A 75 -3.88 -1.05 -15.01
N ASN A 76 -3.98 -0.78 -16.32
CA ASN A 76 -2.96 -0.06 -17.08
C ASN A 76 -3.15 1.45 -16.87
N LEU A 77 -2.19 2.06 -16.19
CA LEU A 77 -2.30 3.46 -15.79
C LEU A 77 -1.97 4.43 -16.94
N GLU A 78 -1.26 4.00 -17.98
CA GLU A 78 -0.93 4.86 -19.12
C GLU A 78 -2.10 5.01 -20.09
N ARG A 79 -2.93 3.97 -20.20
CA ARG A 79 -4.05 3.91 -21.16
C ARG A 79 -5.41 4.18 -20.54
N ASN A 80 -5.52 4.18 -19.20
CA ASN A 80 -6.81 4.28 -18.52
C ASN A 80 -6.78 5.37 -17.43
N LEU A 81 -7.45 6.48 -17.71
CA LEU A 81 -7.60 7.61 -16.77
C LEU A 81 -8.29 7.21 -15.46
N ASN A 82 -9.21 6.23 -15.49
CA ASN A 82 -9.85 5.74 -14.26
C ASN A 82 -8.84 4.99 -13.38
N CYS A 83 -7.87 4.29 -13.98
CA CYS A 83 -6.78 3.70 -13.20
C CYS A 83 -5.92 4.79 -12.53
N GLN A 84 -5.63 5.88 -13.24
CA GLN A 84 -4.84 7.00 -12.70
C GLN A 84 -5.57 7.65 -11.53
N LYS A 85 -6.85 7.95 -11.71
CA LYS A 85 -7.72 8.47 -10.66
C LYS A 85 -7.77 7.54 -9.45
N ALA A 86 -7.91 6.23 -9.65
CA ALA A 86 -7.91 5.25 -8.55
C ALA A 86 -6.62 5.28 -7.72
N LEU A 87 -5.48 5.62 -8.32
CA LEU A 87 -4.21 5.72 -7.60
C LEU A 87 -4.19 6.95 -6.70
N THR A 88 -4.66 8.10 -7.20
CA THR A 88 -4.88 9.29 -6.39
C THR A 88 -5.90 9.06 -5.29
N ASP A 89 -7.04 8.45 -5.62
CA ASP A 89 -8.08 8.11 -4.65
C ASP A 89 -7.55 7.18 -3.56
N ALA A 90 -6.74 6.17 -3.91
CA ALA A 90 -6.16 5.24 -2.93
C ALA A 90 -5.18 5.94 -1.99
N TYR A 91 -4.38 6.86 -2.52
CA TYR A 91 -3.47 7.66 -1.72
C TYR A 91 -4.23 8.58 -0.76
N VAL A 92 -5.20 9.34 -1.29
CA VAL A 92 -6.05 10.23 -0.50
C VAL A 92 -6.74 9.41 0.60
N LEU A 93 -7.45 8.34 0.24
CA LEU A 93 -8.10 7.45 1.22
C LEU A 93 -7.15 6.93 2.29
N GLY A 94 -5.95 6.45 1.91
CA GLY A 94 -4.95 5.98 2.84
C GLY A 94 -4.52 7.06 3.83
N THR A 95 -4.25 8.28 3.35
CA THR A 95 -3.87 9.40 4.21
C THR A 95 -5.02 9.87 5.10
N THR A 96 -6.26 9.93 4.59
CA THR A 96 -7.42 10.38 5.35
C THR A 96 -7.80 9.40 6.45
N LEU A 97 -7.72 8.09 6.18
CA LEU A 97 -7.94 7.04 7.18
C LEU A 97 -6.99 7.18 8.38
N HIS A 98 -5.74 7.59 8.13
CA HIS A 98 -4.78 7.86 9.20
C HIS A 98 -5.02 9.19 9.91
N ALA A 99 -5.54 10.20 9.22
CA ALA A 99 -5.88 11.48 9.84
C ALA A 99 -7.04 11.36 10.83
N THR A 100 -8.02 10.51 10.56
CA THR A 100 -9.13 10.22 11.49
C THR A 100 -8.73 9.40 12.71
N GLU A 101 -7.52 8.83 12.69
CA GLU A 101 -7.05 7.99 13.79
C GLU A 101 -6.68 8.84 15.02
N GLN A 102 -7.47 8.69 16.08
CA GLN A 102 -7.25 9.33 17.37
C GLN A 102 -6.35 8.45 18.25
N GLY A 103 -5.19 8.97 18.62
CA GLY A 103 -4.20 8.30 19.46
C GLY A 103 -2.77 8.63 19.04
N GLY A 104 -1.84 8.70 20.01
CA GLY A 104 -0.42 8.98 19.78
C GLY A 104 0.36 7.86 19.09
N ARG A 105 -0.31 7.04 18.27
CA ARG A 105 0.30 5.93 17.52
C ARG A 105 1.10 6.49 16.34
N ARG A 106 2.25 5.88 16.04
CA ARG A 106 2.99 6.15 14.81
C ARG A 106 2.15 5.66 13.61
N LYS A 107 2.01 6.52 12.60
CA LYS A 107 1.19 6.27 11.40
C LYS A 107 2.12 6.05 10.21
N ALA A 108 1.85 5.03 9.41
CA ALA A 108 2.66 4.70 8.25
C ALA A 108 1.78 4.29 7.06
N LEU A 109 2.02 4.90 5.90
CA LEU A 109 1.39 4.57 4.63
C LEU A 109 2.43 3.90 3.73
N LEU A 110 2.20 2.63 3.38
CA LEU A 110 3.05 1.88 2.46
C LEU A 110 2.41 1.81 1.07
N ILE A 111 3.13 2.31 0.06
CA ILE A 111 2.68 2.33 -1.33
C ILE A 111 3.44 1.26 -2.10
N ALA A 112 2.75 0.20 -2.46
CA ALA A 112 3.27 -0.94 -3.19
C ALA A 112 3.04 -0.77 -4.71
N THR A 113 4.09 -0.74 -5.53
CA THR A 113 3.97 -0.53 -6.98
C THR A 113 5.08 -1.20 -7.79
N SER A 114 4.77 -1.66 -8.99
CA SER A 114 5.75 -2.18 -9.97
C SER A 114 6.37 -1.12 -10.87
N ARG A 115 6.01 0.16 -10.68
CA ARG A 115 6.49 1.26 -11.53
C ARG A 115 7.95 1.60 -11.30
N GLY A 116 8.60 2.07 -12.36
CA GLY A 116 9.93 2.67 -12.30
C GLY A 116 9.92 4.04 -11.61
N SER A 117 11.10 4.51 -11.21
CA SER A 117 11.31 5.76 -10.48
C SER A 117 10.80 7.01 -11.22
N ALA A 118 10.92 7.06 -12.56
CA ALA A 118 10.46 8.19 -13.36
C ALA A 118 8.93 8.40 -13.28
N HIS A 119 8.15 7.34 -13.45
CA HIS A 119 6.68 7.40 -13.31
C HIS A 119 6.25 7.75 -11.89
N MET A 120 7.03 7.36 -10.88
CA MET A 120 6.76 7.70 -9.50
C MET A 120 7.01 9.17 -9.19
N ARG A 121 8.03 9.79 -9.80
CA ARG A 121 8.25 11.25 -9.69
C ARG A 121 7.15 12.05 -10.37
N ALA A 122 6.66 11.62 -11.52
CA ALA A 122 5.51 12.24 -12.17
C ALA A 122 4.27 12.16 -11.27
N LEU A 123 4.00 10.98 -10.71
CA LEU A 123 2.91 10.78 -9.76
C LEU A 123 3.06 11.63 -8.49
N GLN A 124 4.29 11.88 -8.02
CA GLN A 124 4.54 12.71 -6.85
C GLN A 124 4.07 14.16 -7.05
N LEU A 125 4.19 14.70 -8.26
CA LEU A 125 3.65 16.04 -8.57
C LEU A 125 2.12 16.03 -8.46
N ASP A 126 1.47 14.99 -8.98
CA ASP A 126 0.01 14.82 -8.92
C ASP A 126 -0.49 14.57 -7.48
N LEU A 127 0.34 13.95 -6.64
CA LEU A 127 0.01 13.61 -5.25
C LEU A 127 0.55 14.61 -4.23
N ARG A 128 1.14 15.72 -4.67
CA ARG A 128 1.88 16.65 -3.81
C ARG A 128 1.04 17.12 -2.61
N GLU A 129 -0.20 17.53 -2.85
CA GLU A 129 -1.09 18.00 -1.77
C GLU A 129 -1.39 16.90 -0.76
N ALA A 130 -1.61 15.68 -1.21
CA ALA A 130 -1.88 14.56 -0.33
C ALA A 130 -0.63 14.15 0.47
N VAL A 131 0.57 14.24 -0.13
CA VAL A 131 1.85 14.03 0.56
C VAL A 131 2.06 15.09 1.63
N GLU A 132 1.81 16.36 1.31
CA GLU A 132 1.90 17.46 2.27
C GLU A 132 0.88 17.27 3.41
N TYR A 133 -0.33 16.79 3.10
CA TYR A 133 -1.35 16.45 4.08
C TYR A 133 -0.90 15.29 5.01
N ALA A 134 -0.33 14.21 4.45
CA ALA A 134 0.21 13.10 5.23
C ALA A 134 1.28 13.58 6.22
N ARG A 135 2.19 14.45 5.76
CA ARG A 135 3.26 15.03 6.59
C ARG A 135 2.71 15.87 7.74
N ARG A 136 1.73 16.76 7.47
CA ARG A 136 1.08 17.59 8.50
C ARG A 136 0.39 16.73 9.57
N ASN A 137 0.00 15.51 9.23
CA ASN A 137 -0.66 14.56 10.12
C ASN A 137 0.30 13.49 10.70
N HIS A 138 1.61 13.70 10.62
CA HIS A 138 2.64 12.77 11.13
C HIS A 138 2.49 11.34 10.59
N VAL A 139 2.17 11.20 9.31
CA VAL A 139 2.12 9.92 8.60
C VAL A 139 3.42 9.73 7.82
N ASP A 140 4.18 8.71 8.17
CA ASP A 140 5.37 8.31 7.42
C ASP A 140 4.95 7.62 6.11
N VAL A 141 5.42 8.12 4.97
CA VAL A 141 5.07 7.56 3.66
C VAL A 141 6.24 6.77 3.10
N TYR A 142 6.03 5.49 2.83
CA TYR A 142 7.01 4.56 2.28
C TYR A 142 6.59 4.11 0.89
N LEU A 143 7.57 3.99 0.00
CA LEU A 143 7.36 3.44 -1.34
C LEU A 143 8.08 2.11 -1.45
N LEU A 144 7.34 1.06 -1.78
CA LEU A 144 7.85 -0.26 -2.05
C LEU A 144 7.70 -0.59 -3.52
N ARG A 145 8.84 -0.82 -4.18
CA ARG A 145 8.87 -1.30 -5.56
C ARG A 145 8.75 -2.84 -5.58
N ILE A 146 7.88 -3.39 -6.44
CA ILE A 146 7.55 -4.83 -6.46
C ILE A 146 7.51 -5.36 -7.91
N GLY A 147 8.14 -6.50 -8.18
CA GLY A 147 8.16 -7.18 -9.48
C GLY A 147 9.58 -7.53 -9.93
N GLU A 148 9.73 -8.16 -11.11
CA GLU A 148 11.04 -8.55 -11.65
C GLU A 148 11.93 -7.32 -11.89
N GLN A 149 12.75 -6.99 -10.90
CA GLN A 149 14.02 -6.32 -11.13
C GLN A 149 15.07 -7.41 -11.31
N ARG A 150 15.76 -7.40 -12.46
CA ARG A 150 17.13 -7.92 -12.50
C ARG A 150 17.91 -7.06 -11.49
N PHE A 151 18.07 -7.59 -10.28
CA PHE A 151 18.90 -7.12 -9.15
C PHE A 151 19.03 -5.61 -8.95
N GLU A 152 18.39 -5.11 -7.90
CA GLU A 152 19.04 -4.60 -6.67
C GLU A 152 17.92 -4.08 -5.76
N GLY A 153 17.87 -4.59 -4.53
CA GLY A 153 16.90 -4.18 -3.52
C GLY A 153 17.16 -2.74 -3.08
N GLU A 154 16.69 -1.77 -3.87
CA GLU A 154 16.69 -0.37 -3.48
C GLU A 154 15.46 -0.11 -2.60
N PHE A 155 15.67 -0.10 -1.28
CA PHE A 155 14.74 0.53 -0.36
C PHE A 155 14.91 2.04 -0.46
N PHE A 156 13.96 2.71 -1.09
CA PHE A 156 13.90 4.16 -1.05
C PHE A 156 13.18 4.58 0.24
N ILE A 157 13.98 4.98 1.24
CA ILE A 157 13.48 5.80 2.35
C ILE A 157 13.52 7.24 1.84
N PHE A 158 12.35 7.80 1.56
CA PHE A 158 12.26 9.24 1.29
C PHE A 158 12.45 9.97 2.63
N PHE A 159 13.60 10.63 2.78
CA PHE A 159 13.74 11.72 3.73
C PHE A 159 13.23 13.00 3.04
N PHE A 160 12.22 13.64 3.63
CA PHE A 160 11.74 14.97 3.25
C PHE A 160 12.02 15.95 4.39
#